data_AF-A0A972QD54-F1
#
_entry.id   AF-A0A972QD54-F1
#
_cell.length_a   1.000
_cell.length_b   1.000
_cell.length_c   1.000
_cell.angle_alpha   90.00
_cell.angle_beta   90.00
_cell.angle_gamma   90.00
#
_symmetry.space_group_name_H-M   'P 1'
#
loop_
_entity.id
_entity.type
_entity.pdbx_description
1 polymer ?
#
loop_
_entity_poly.entity_id
_entity_poly.type
_entity_poly.pdbx_seq_one_letter_code
_entity_poly.pdbx_strand_id
1 'polypeptide(L)'
;MAEIAKNAQGFSIRYVHKGFNKIYTVHGTPHSKLFYKLRRISSRNKLTHRIIEGIIEHQKKFLKTCNPTDLVPFIQTQLTKWLNGSKPKIDNSWISRLVNRLSVIIPSGEERLLKAFFRTQKHINKRLMKQLLDEENEDIESGQLKKPLTDKQIRSKLDNEYSIRLSRHSICIYRKELGIPPARRRLSGYKYPPLSANFSLLFPLGLDSVQNNAPASSGVYEFRLRGNEIEYPNGRTNVIYIG
;
A
#
# COMPACT_ATOMS: atom_id res chain seq x y z
N MET A 1 -21.00 10.42 -20.70
CA MET A 1 -19.92 10.64 -21.68
C MET A 1 -19.69 12.14 -21.85
N ALA A 2 -18.52 12.56 -22.36
CA ALA A 2 -18.32 13.96 -22.75
C ALA A 2 -18.74 14.12 -24.23
N GLU A 3 -19.82 14.85 -24.47
CA GLU A 3 -20.31 15.20 -25.80
C GLU A 3 -19.73 16.54 -26.21
N ILE A 4 -19.20 16.61 -27.43
CA ILE A 4 -18.63 17.84 -27.99
C ILE A 4 -19.47 18.20 -29.20
N ALA A 5 -20.15 19.34 -29.15
CA ALA A 5 -20.94 19.88 -30.25
C ALA A 5 -20.29 21.16 -30.79
N LYS A 6 -20.26 21.32 -32.11
CA LYS A 6 -19.63 22.46 -32.79
C LYS A 6 -20.71 23.32 -33.44
N ASN A 7 -20.63 24.64 -33.23
CA ASN A 7 -21.52 25.62 -33.84
C ASN A 7 -20.69 26.64 -34.63
N ALA A 8 -21.34 27.47 -35.46
CA ALA A 8 -20.67 28.48 -36.29
C ALA A 8 -19.85 29.51 -35.47
N GLN A 9 -20.18 29.72 -34.20
CA GLN A 9 -19.57 30.73 -33.31
C GLN A 9 -18.61 30.13 -32.25
N GLY A 10 -18.43 28.80 -32.22
CA GLY A 10 -17.64 28.14 -31.17
C GLY A 10 -17.97 26.66 -30.97
N PHE A 11 -17.78 26.15 -29.76
CA PHE A 11 -18.14 24.77 -29.41
C PHE A 11 -18.59 24.63 -27.95
N SER A 12 -19.39 23.60 -27.67
CA SER A 12 -19.81 23.23 -26.32
C SER A 12 -19.27 21.85 -25.95
N ILE A 13 -18.81 21.71 -24.71
CA ILE A 13 -18.44 20.42 -24.11
C ILE A 13 -19.43 20.15 -22.99
N ARG A 14 -20.19 19.06 -23.11
CA ARG A 14 -21.11 18.59 -22.06
C ARG A 14 -20.56 17.31 -21.44
N TYR A 15 -20.23 17.34 -20.17
CA TYR A 15 -19.91 16.14 -19.40
C TYR A 15 -21.18 15.60 -18.76
N VAL A 16 -21.62 14.42 -19.20
CA VAL A 16 -22.75 13.70 -18.60
C VAL A 16 -22.23 12.51 -17.79
N HIS A 17 -22.45 12.53 -16.48
CA HIS A 17 -22.30 11.38 -15.58
C HIS A 17 -23.43 11.37 -14.54
N LYS A 18 -23.82 10.19 -14.02
CA LYS A 18 -24.82 10.11 -12.95
C LYS A 18 -24.31 10.91 -11.74
N GLY A 19 -25.00 11.99 -11.37
CA GLY A 19 -24.62 12.93 -10.30
C GLY A 19 -23.68 14.08 -10.70
N PHE A 20 -23.27 14.21 -11.97
CA PHE A 20 -22.42 15.31 -12.44
C PHE A 20 -22.77 15.71 -13.88
N ASN A 21 -23.30 16.93 -14.05
CA ASN A 21 -23.59 17.53 -15.35
C ASN A 21 -22.91 18.90 -15.45
N LYS A 22 -21.93 19.04 -16.37
CA LYS A 22 -21.21 20.31 -16.56
C LYS A 22 -21.05 20.64 -18.03
N ILE A 23 -21.46 21.86 -18.41
CA ILE A 23 -21.40 22.39 -19.78
C ILE A 23 -20.36 23.52 -19.82
N TYR A 24 -19.45 23.45 -20.78
CA TYR A 24 -18.48 24.51 -21.07
C TYR A 24 -18.75 25.04 -22.47
N THR A 25 -19.01 26.34 -22.60
CA THR A 25 -19.12 27.07 -23.87
C THR A 25 -17.81 27.80 -24.14
N VAL A 26 -17.25 27.59 -25.33
CA VAL A 26 -16.03 28.27 -25.78
C VAL A 26 -16.37 29.04 -27.05
N HIS A 27 -16.18 30.36 -27.00
CA HIS A 27 -16.39 31.27 -28.13
C HIS A 27 -15.09 31.44 -28.94
N GLY A 28 -15.18 31.45 -30.27
CA GLY A 28 -14.04 31.62 -31.19
C GLY A 28 -13.71 30.38 -32.02
N THR A 29 -12.85 30.55 -33.04
CA THR A 29 -12.43 29.45 -33.92
C THR A 29 -11.53 28.48 -33.16
N PRO A 30 -11.94 27.22 -32.96
CA PRO A 30 -11.15 26.31 -32.16
C PRO A 30 -9.89 25.90 -32.93
N HIS A 31 -8.71 26.22 -32.39
CA HIS A 31 -7.46 25.67 -32.91
C HIS A 31 -7.38 24.16 -32.64
N SER A 32 -6.97 23.37 -33.65
CA SER A 32 -6.85 21.90 -33.58
C SER A 32 -6.05 21.41 -32.36
N LYS A 33 -5.02 22.17 -31.97
CA LYS A 33 -4.19 21.93 -30.79
C LYS A 33 -4.98 22.01 -29.47
N LEU A 34 -5.90 22.97 -29.34
CA LEU A 34 -6.73 23.12 -28.13
C LEU A 34 -7.70 21.96 -27.98
N PHE A 35 -8.38 21.56 -29.07
CA PHE A 35 -9.25 20.39 -29.05
C PHE A 35 -8.52 19.10 -28.67
N TYR A 36 -7.31 18.93 -29.21
CA TYR A 36 -6.48 17.78 -28.87
C TYR A 36 -6.14 17.75 -27.36
N LYS A 37 -5.75 18.90 -26.77
CA LYS A 37 -5.52 19.03 -25.33
C LYS A 37 -6.78 18.71 -24.51
N LEU A 38 -7.93 19.27 -24.89
CA LEU A 38 -9.20 19.04 -24.19
C LEU A 38 -9.63 17.57 -24.27
N ARG A 39 -9.48 16.92 -25.43
CA ARG A 39 -9.72 15.48 -25.57
C ARG A 39 -8.82 14.66 -24.65
N ARG A 40 -7.55 15.00 -24.52
CA ARG A 40 -6.62 14.32 -23.60
C ARG A 40 -7.04 14.47 -22.13
N ILE A 41 -7.46 15.66 -21.72
CA ILE A 41 -7.99 15.90 -20.37
C ILE A 41 -9.25 15.06 -20.13
N SER A 42 -10.20 15.06 -21.07
CA SER A 42 -11.42 14.25 -21.00
C SER A 42 -11.11 12.75 -20.89
N SER A 43 -10.20 12.23 -21.71
CA SER A 43 -9.80 10.83 -21.69
C SER A 43 -9.13 10.45 -20.37
N ARG A 44 -8.28 11.32 -19.83
CA ARG A 44 -7.66 11.13 -18.50
C ARG A 44 -8.71 11.10 -17.39
N ASN A 45 -9.64 12.05 -17.39
CA ASN A 45 -10.69 12.13 -16.38
C ASN A 45 -11.61 10.90 -16.44
N LYS A 46 -11.98 10.47 -17.65
CA LYS A 46 -12.75 9.24 -17.87
C LYS A 46 -12.03 8.01 -17.34
N LEU A 47 -10.73 7.86 -17.63
CA LEU A 47 -9.96 6.73 -17.12
C LEU A 47 -9.86 6.77 -15.58
N THR A 48 -9.63 7.95 -15.01
CA THR A 48 -9.57 8.15 -13.56
C THR A 48 -10.86 7.73 -12.89
N HIS A 49 -12.00 8.16 -13.43
CA HIS A 49 -13.32 7.76 -12.94
C HIS A 49 -13.50 6.24 -12.94
N ARG A 50 -13.19 5.59 -14.07
CA ARG A 50 -13.30 4.13 -14.20
C ARG A 50 -12.37 3.37 -13.25
N ILE A 51 -11.18 3.90 -12.98
CA ILE A 51 -10.27 3.33 -11.98
C ILE A 51 -10.89 3.41 -10.59
N ILE A 52 -11.47 4.56 -10.22
CA ILE A 52 -12.13 4.75 -8.93
C ILE A 52 -13.33 3.82 -8.79
N GLU A 53 -14.18 3.70 -9.82
CA GLU A 53 -15.30 2.73 -9.84
C GLU A 53 -14.80 1.30 -9.63
N GLY A 54 -13.74 0.90 -10.34
CA GLY A 54 -13.14 -0.42 -10.18
C GLY A 54 -12.62 -0.65 -8.75
N ILE A 55 -12.01 0.36 -8.12
CA ILE A 55 -11.59 0.29 -6.72
C ILE A 55 -12.79 0.16 -5.80
N ILE A 56 -13.84 0.96 -5.99
CA ILE A 56 -15.06 0.91 -5.17
C ILE A 56 -15.70 -0.47 -5.23
N GLU A 57 -15.78 -1.06 -6.42
CA GLU A 57 -16.38 -2.37 -6.62
C GLU A 57 -15.60 -3.47 -5.89
N HIS A 58 -14.27 -3.51 -6.04
CA HIS A 58 -13.44 -4.58 -5.48
C HIS A 58 -13.11 -4.38 -4.00
N GLN A 59 -13.08 -3.13 -3.52
CA GLN A 59 -12.75 -2.78 -2.12
C GLN A 59 -13.98 -2.30 -1.34
N LYS A 60 -15.19 -2.68 -1.79
CA LYS A 60 -16.46 -2.25 -1.21
C LYS A 60 -16.57 -2.50 0.28
N LYS A 61 -16.12 -3.68 0.75
CA LYS A 61 -16.15 -4.06 2.17
C LYS A 61 -15.28 -3.10 2.98
N PHE A 62 -14.01 -2.94 2.58
CA PHE A 62 -13.08 -2.00 3.18
C PHE A 62 -13.62 -0.56 3.22
N LEU A 63 -14.18 -0.06 2.12
CA LEU A 63 -14.68 1.32 2.06
C LEU A 63 -15.90 1.57 2.95
N LYS A 64 -16.68 0.54 3.26
CA LYS A 64 -17.83 0.64 4.18
C LYS A 64 -17.42 0.58 5.64
N THR A 65 -16.52 -0.34 5.99
CA THR A 65 -16.11 -0.55 7.39
C THR A 65 -14.96 0.35 7.82
N CYS A 66 -14.19 0.88 6.85
CA CYS A 66 -12.91 1.54 7.05
C CYS A 66 -11.87 0.70 7.82
N ASN A 67 -12.11 -0.60 8.03
CA ASN A 67 -11.22 -1.48 8.76
C ASN A 67 -10.11 -1.99 7.82
N PRO A 68 -8.81 -1.80 8.13
CA PRO A 68 -7.72 -2.29 7.32
C PRO A 68 -7.82 -3.79 6.98
N THR A 69 -8.35 -4.64 7.87
CA THR A 69 -8.46 -6.09 7.66
C THR A 69 -9.38 -6.46 6.50
N ASP A 70 -10.35 -5.61 6.18
CA ASP A 70 -11.33 -5.84 5.10
C ASP A 70 -10.79 -5.53 3.70
N LEU A 71 -9.55 -5.06 3.58
CA LEU A 71 -8.91 -4.80 2.30
C LEU A 71 -8.56 -6.11 1.60
N VAL A 72 -9.15 -6.32 0.42
CA VAL A 72 -9.03 -7.56 -0.35
C VAL A 72 -7.83 -7.48 -1.31
N PRO A 73 -7.12 -8.60 -1.56
CA PRO A 73 -6.10 -8.65 -2.59
C PRO A 73 -6.64 -8.21 -3.96
N PHE A 74 -6.04 -7.17 -4.53
CA PHE A 74 -6.42 -6.63 -5.83
C PHE A 74 -5.20 -5.99 -6.49
N ILE A 75 -4.93 -6.32 -7.75
CA ILE A 75 -3.76 -5.80 -8.50
C ILE A 75 -4.19 -5.03 -9.75
N GLN A 76 -3.36 -4.08 -10.20
CA GLN A 76 -3.67 -3.22 -11.34
C GLN A 76 -3.93 -4.00 -12.64
N THR A 77 -3.31 -5.17 -12.81
CA THR A 77 -3.55 -6.04 -13.97
C THR A 77 -4.94 -6.67 -13.95
N GLN A 78 -5.49 -6.99 -12.76
CA GLN A 78 -6.89 -7.42 -12.62
C GLN A 78 -7.84 -6.28 -12.95
N LEU A 79 -7.57 -5.06 -12.45
CA LEU A 79 -8.33 -3.88 -12.83
C LEU A 79 -8.29 -3.64 -14.36
N THR A 80 -7.11 -3.78 -14.97
CA THR A 80 -6.94 -3.63 -16.42
C THR A 80 -7.81 -4.64 -17.18
N LYS A 81 -7.82 -5.91 -16.75
CA LYS A 81 -8.68 -6.95 -17.34
C LYS A 81 -10.16 -6.60 -17.20
N TRP A 82 -10.58 -6.17 -16.00
CA TRP A 82 -11.95 -5.75 -15.72
C TRP A 82 -12.37 -4.56 -16.60
N LEU A 83 -11.50 -3.55 -16.75
CA LEU A 83 -11.76 -2.38 -17.59
C LEU A 83 -11.78 -2.70 -19.09
N ASN A 84 -10.98 -3.67 -19.53
CA ASN A 84 -10.87 -4.05 -20.94
C ASN A 84 -12.03 -4.92 -21.44
N GLY A 85 -12.97 -5.32 -20.57
CA GLY A 85 -14.26 -5.87 -20.98
C GLY A 85 -15.08 -4.92 -21.86
N SER A 86 -14.72 -3.62 -21.91
CA SER A 86 -15.33 -2.61 -22.78
C SER A 86 -14.27 -1.90 -23.62
N LYS A 87 -14.48 -1.77 -24.94
CA LYS A 87 -13.60 -1.00 -25.85
C LYS A 87 -13.57 0.49 -25.43
N PRO A 88 -12.46 1.23 -25.61
CA PRO A 88 -11.14 0.83 -26.15
C PRO A 88 -10.25 0.12 -25.11
N LYS A 89 -9.29 -0.67 -25.60
CA LYS A 89 -8.30 -1.40 -24.79
C LYS A 89 -7.38 -0.41 -24.06
N ILE A 90 -7.40 -0.47 -22.74
CA ILE A 90 -6.56 0.29 -21.81
C ILE A 90 -5.30 -0.52 -21.50
N ASP A 91 -4.16 0.16 -21.58
CA ASP A 91 -2.86 -0.37 -21.19
C ASP A 91 -2.64 -0.21 -19.68
N ASN A 92 -2.05 -1.22 -19.03
CA ASN A 92 -1.75 -1.20 -17.60
C ASN A 92 -0.80 -0.04 -17.20
N SER A 93 0.08 0.39 -18.11
CA SER A 93 0.97 1.53 -17.89
C SER A 93 0.21 2.85 -17.72
N TRP A 94 -0.97 3.00 -18.32
CA TRP A 94 -1.79 4.21 -18.16
C TRP A 94 -2.42 4.25 -16.78
N ILE A 95 -2.91 3.09 -16.32
CA ILE A 95 -3.45 2.92 -14.96
C ILE A 95 -2.36 3.18 -13.93
N SER A 96 -1.18 2.56 -14.08
CA SER A 96 -0.04 2.75 -13.18
C SER A 96 0.36 4.22 -13.04
N ARG A 97 0.45 4.96 -14.16
CA ARG A 97 0.78 6.40 -14.14
C ARG A 97 -0.23 7.23 -13.34
N LEU A 98 -1.51 6.91 -13.40
CA LEU A 98 -2.56 7.62 -12.65
C LEU A 98 -2.57 7.19 -11.18
N VAL A 99 -2.56 5.88 -10.91
CA VAL A 99 -2.63 5.30 -9.57
C VAL A 99 -1.48 5.75 -8.68
N ASN A 100 -0.28 5.94 -9.23
CA ASN A 100 0.88 6.38 -8.47
C ASN A 100 0.88 7.88 -8.11
N ARG A 101 0.02 8.69 -8.72
CA ARG A 101 0.04 10.17 -8.57
C ARG A 101 -1.22 10.74 -7.92
N LEU A 102 -2.27 9.93 -7.81
CA LEU A 102 -3.57 10.39 -7.35
C LEU A 102 -3.87 9.82 -5.97
N SER A 103 -4.58 10.63 -5.18
CA SER A 103 -5.17 10.31 -3.90
C SER A 103 -6.68 10.52 -3.97
N VAL A 104 -7.39 9.93 -3.02
CA VAL A 104 -8.84 10.10 -2.81
C VAL A 104 -9.11 10.21 -1.33
N ILE A 105 -10.10 11.02 -0.97
CA ILE A 105 -10.63 11.06 0.39
C ILE A 105 -11.57 9.86 0.53
N ILE A 106 -11.31 9.00 1.51
CA ILE A 106 -12.18 7.86 1.81
C ILE A 106 -13.29 8.26 2.81
N PRO A 107 -14.35 7.44 3.00
CA PRO A 107 -15.45 7.79 3.91
C PRO A 107 -15.05 8.10 5.36
N SER A 108 -13.89 7.65 5.83
CA SER A 108 -13.35 8.03 7.14
C SER A 108 -12.82 9.48 7.21
N GLY A 109 -12.78 10.20 6.08
CA GLY A 109 -12.20 11.54 5.96
C GLY A 109 -10.70 11.56 5.69
N GLU A 110 -10.03 10.41 5.73
CA GLU A 110 -8.59 10.30 5.46
C GLU A 110 -8.28 10.44 3.96
N GLU A 111 -7.26 11.22 3.61
CA GLU A 111 -6.70 11.21 2.25
C GLU A 111 -5.81 9.98 2.05
N ARG A 112 -6.10 9.19 1.02
CA ARG A 112 -5.37 7.96 0.72
C ARG A 112 -4.95 7.88 -0.74
N LEU A 113 -3.68 7.52 -0.97
CA LEU A 113 -3.16 7.25 -2.32
C LEU A 113 -3.92 6.11 -3.00
N LEU A 114 -4.23 6.26 -4.29
CA LEU A 114 -4.89 5.20 -5.07
C LEU A 114 -4.08 3.90 -5.07
N LYS A 115 -2.74 3.99 -5.04
CA LYS A 115 -1.85 2.83 -4.96
C LYS A 115 -2.12 1.96 -3.73
N ALA A 116 -2.58 2.54 -2.63
CA ALA A 116 -2.79 1.82 -1.36
C ALA A 116 -3.90 0.75 -1.45
N PHE A 117 -4.85 0.90 -2.37
CA PHE A 117 -5.94 -0.05 -2.61
C PHE A 117 -5.52 -1.28 -3.42
N PHE A 118 -4.31 -1.26 -4.01
CA PHE A 118 -3.80 -2.38 -4.78
C PHE A 118 -2.78 -3.17 -3.96
N ARG A 119 -3.24 -4.23 -3.31
CA ARG A 119 -2.40 -5.12 -2.50
C ARG A 119 -2.39 -6.52 -3.09
N THR A 120 -1.20 -7.13 -3.15
CA THR A 120 -1.10 -8.55 -3.53
C THR A 120 -1.47 -9.44 -2.34
N GLN A 121 -1.82 -10.70 -2.60
CA GLN A 121 -2.05 -11.70 -1.53
C GLN A 121 -0.86 -11.77 -0.57
N LYS A 122 0.38 -11.68 -1.09
CA LYS A 122 1.61 -11.65 -0.29
C LYS A 122 1.60 -10.50 0.74
N HIS A 123 1.13 -9.31 0.36
CA HIS A 123 1.04 -8.18 1.29
C HIS A 123 0.01 -8.43 2.39
N ILE A 124 -1.16 -8.97 2.04
CA ILE A 124 -2.19 -9.33 3.03
C ILE A 124 -1.67 -10.37 4.02
N ASN A 125 -1.06 -11.45 3.50
CA ASN A 125 -0.48 -12.51 4.33
C ASN A 125 0.60 -11.98 5.28
N LYS A 126 1.49 -11.09 4.80
CA LYS A 126 2.50 -10.46 5.64
C LYS A 126 1.90 -9.59 6.74
N ARG A 127 0.85 -8.84 6.43
CA ARG A 127 0.18 -7.98 7.43
C ARG A 127 -0.44 -8.83 8.54
N LEU A 128 -1.16 -9.89 8.18
CA LEU A 128 -1.75 -10.81 9.17
C LEU A 128 -0.66 -11.50 9.99
N MET A 129 0.43 -11.91 9.34
CA MET A 129 1.59 -12.44 10.04
C MET A 129 2.23 -11.42 11.00
N LYS A 130 2.27 -10.13 10.65
CA LYS A 130 2.71 -9.09 11.58
C LYS A 130 1.79 -9.00 12.80
N GLN A 131 0.48 -8.93 12.59
CA GLN A 131 -0.51 -8.85 13.68
C GLN A 131 -0.37 -10.03 14.65
N LEU A 132 -0.28 -11.25 14.11
CA LEU A 132 -0.06 -12.46 14.90
C LEU A 132 1.25 -12.42 15.73
N LEU A 133 2.29 -11.81 15.18
CA LEU A 133 3.60 -11.73 15.83
C LEU A 133 3.70 -10.57 16.82
N ASP A 134 2.88 -9.53 16.65
CA ASP A 134 2.69 -8.48 17.66
C ASP A 134 1.90 -9.05 18.85
N GLU A 135 0.80 -9.78 18.60
CA GLU A 135 0.06 -10.55 19.62
C GLU A 135 0.97 -11.55 20.35
N GLU A 136 1.86 -12.26 19.63
CA GLU A 136 2.84 -13.15 20.24
C GLU A 136 3.74 -12.42 21.25
N ASN A 137 4.18 -11.20 20.94
CA ASN A 137 5.02 -10.41 21.85
C ASN A 137 4.22 -10.00 23.10
N GLU A 138 2.98 -9.55 22.92
CA GLU A 138 2.08 -9.18 24.02
C GLU A 138 1.79 -10.37 24.94
N ASP A 139 1.53 -11.54 24.37
CA ASP A 139 1.33 -12.79 25.11
C ASP A 139 2.58 -13.22 25.89
N ILE A 140 3.79 -13.00 25.34
CA ILE A 140 5.05 -13.28 26.03
C ILE A 140 5.27 -12.31 27.19
N GLU A 141 4.98 -11.02 26.98
CA GLU A 141 5.15 -9.98 28.00
C GLU A 141 4.14 -10.11 29.15
N SER A 142 2.90 -10.52 28.84
CA SER A 142 1.87 -10.83 29.83
C SER A 142 2.04 -12.21 30.50
N GLY A 143 3.00 -13.03 30.04
CA GLY A 143 3.28 -14.35 30.58
C GLY A 143 2.31 -15.46 30.13
N GLN A 144 1.37 -15.17 29.23
CA GLN A 144 0.48 -16.16 28.63
C GLN A 144 1.25 -17.14 27.73
N LEU A 145 2.29 -16.65 27.04
CA LEU A 145 3.20 -17.47 26.24
C LEU A 145 4.58 -17.55 26.89
N LYS A 146 5.00 -18.77 27.24
CA LYS A 146 6.35 -19.00 27.79
C LYS A 146 7.45 -18.97 26.72
N LYS A 147 7.12 -19.18 25.45
CA LYS A 147 8.09 -19.35 24.35
C LYS A 147 7.55 -18.79 23.03
N PRO A 148 8.43 -18.24 22.17
CA PRO A 148 8.07 -17.79 20.84
C PRO A 148 7.47 -18.89 19.95
N LEU A 149 6.54 -18.53 19.07
CA LEU A 149 5.89 -19.48 18.17
C LEU A 149 6.88 -19.98 17.10
N THR A 150 6.83 -21.27 16.80
CA THR A 150 7.56 -21.85 15.67
C THR A 150 6.85 -21.55 14.35
N ASP A 151 7.58 -21.59 13.22
CA ASP A 151 6.98 -21.44 11.88
C ASP A 151 5.81 -22.43 11.63
N LYS A 152 5.81 -23.60 12.29
CA LYS A 152 4.72 -24.59 12.23
C LYS A 152 3.48 -24.13 13.03
N GLN A 153 3.69 -23.52 14.20
CA GLN A 153 2.61 -22.98 15.02
C GLN A 153 2.00 -21.74 14.38
N ILE A 154 2.83 -20.83 13.86
CA ILE A 154 2.38 -19.66 13.08
C ILE A 154 1.49 -20.11 11.92
N ARG A 155 1.90 -21.16 11.20
CA ARG A 155 1.08 -21.75 10.12
C ARG A 155 -0.30 -22.17 10.62
N SER A 156 -0.33 -22.87 11.75
CA SER A 156 -1.55 -23.46 12.28
C SER A 156 -2.49 -22.38 12.81
N LYS A 157 -1.97 -21.35 13.48
CA LYS A 157 -2.76 -20.17 13.88
C LYS A 157 -3.32 -19.43 12.67
N LEU A 158 -2.52 -19.16 11.64
CA LEU A 158 -3.00 -18.49 10.42
C LEU A 158 -4.10 -19.27 9.68
N ASP A 159 -4.03 -20.59 9.68
CA ASP A 159 -5.08 -21.44 9.08
C ASP A 159 -6.35 -21.44 9.96
N ASN A 160 -6.20 -21.57 11.28
CA ASN A 160 -7.33 -21.65 12.21
C ASN A 160 -8.08 -20.31 12.37
N GLU A 161 -7.36 -19.21 12.56
CA GLU A 161 -7.93 -17.90 12.88
C GLU A 161 -8.36 -17.14 11.62
N TYR A 162 -7.60 -17.28 10.53
CA TYR A 162 -7.79 -16.48 9.32
C TYR A 162 -8.14 -17.32 8.08
N SER A 163 -8.25 -18.65 8.18
CA SER A 163 -8.51 -19.57 7.05
C SER A 163 -7.47 -19.45 5.93
N ILE A 164 -6.21 -19.14 6.28
CA ILE A 164 -5.11 -18.95 5.32
C ILE A 164 -4.18 -20.15 5.30
N ARG A 165 -4.23 -20.90 4.21
CA ARG A 165 -3.38 -22.06 3.97
C ARG A 165 -2.04 -21.65 3.36
N LEU A 166 -1.01 -21.52 4.19
CA LEU A 166 0.36 -21.27 3.76
C LEU A 166 1.27 -22.46 4.01
N SER A 167 2.27 -22.64 3.14
CA SER A 167 3.34 -23.60 3.41
C SER A 167 4.26 -23.08 4.53
N ARG A 168 4.90 -24.00 5.26
CA ARG A 168 5.93 -23.63 6.25
C ARG A 168 7.08 -22.84 5.61
N HIS A 169 7.42 -23.16 4.36
CA HIS A 169 8.44 -22.44 3.60
C HIS A 169 8.03 -20.99 3.32
N SER A 170 6.77 -20.76 2.92
CA SER A 170 6.23 -19.41 2.70
C SER A 170 6.28 -18.55 3.96
N ILE A 171 5.96 -19.14 5.12
CA ILE A 171 6.04 -18.46 6.41
C ILE A 171 7.48 -18.11 6.74
N CYS A 172 8.43 -19.03 6.53
CA CYS A 172 9.86 -18.76 6.73
C CYS A 172 10.34 -17.60 5.83
N ILE A 173 9.93 -17.57 4.56
CA ILE A 173 10.24 -16.46 3.64
C ILE A 173 9.64 -15.15 4.16
N TYR A 174 8.35 -15.13 4.49
CA TYR A 174 7.68 -13.89 4.94
C TYR A 174 8.29 -13.39 6.25
N ARG A 175 8.59 -14.28 7.19
CA ARG A 175 9.30 -13.98 8.44
C ARG A 175 10.65 -13.30 8.17
N LYS A 176 11.45 -13.88 7.27
CA LYS A 176 12.76 -13.33 6.88
C LYS A 176 12.61 -11.96 6.22
N GLU A 177 11.66 -11.81 5.30
CA GLU A 177 11.37 -10.52 4.64
C GLU A 177 10.82 -9.46 5.61
N LEU A 178 10.25 -9.87 6.75
CA LEU A 178 9.84 -9.00 7.85
C LEU A 178 10.98 -8.72 8.84
N GLY A 179 12.16 -9.31 8.67
CA GLY A 179 13.31 -9.12 9.57
C GLY A 179 13.23 -9.90 10.88
N ILE A 180 12.28 -10.84 10.99
CA ILE A 180 11.98 -11.52 12.25
C ILE A 180 12.84 -12.78 12.36
N PRO A 181 13.59 -12.98 13.46
CA PRO A 181 14.39 -14.19 13.63
C PRO A 181 13.56 -15.46 13.84
N PRO A 182 14.13 -16.65 13.59
CA PRO A 182 13.45 -17.90 13.92
C PRO A 182 13.24 -18.04 15.43
N ALA A 183 12.23 -18.81 15.84
CA ALA A 183 11.85 -19.03 17.25
C ALA A 183 13.04 -19.34 18.17
N ARG A 184 13.99 -20.17 17.74
CA ARG A 184 15.20 -20.51 18.53
C ARG A 184 16.03 -19.28 18.92
N ARG A 185 16.17 -18.31 18.01
CA ARG A 185 16.91 -17.06 18.25
C ARG A 185 16.08 -16.06 19.05
N ARG A 186 14.75 -16.09 18.91
CA ARG A 186 13.85 -15.27 19.73
C ARG A 186 13.85 -15.75 21.20
N LEU A 187 13.94 -17.07 21.41
CA LEU A 187 14.03 -17.68 22.74
C LEU A 187 15.31 -17.29 23.49
N SER A 188 16.41 -17.01 22.80
CA SER A 188 17.67 -16.57 23.42
C SER A 188 17.67 -15.10 23.86
N GLY A 189 16.49 -14.49 24.04
CA GLY A 189 16.33 -13.11 24.50
C GLY A 189 16.36 -12.04 23.40
N TYR A 190 16.41 -12.41 22.12
CA TYR A 190 16.30 -11.42 21.05
C TYR A 190 14.84 -10.96 20.91
N LYS A 191 14.55 -9.75 21.40
CA LYS A 191 13.31 -9.02 21.09
C LYS A 191 13.45 -8.34 19.74
N TYR A 192 12.52 -8.58 18.83
CA TYR A 192 12.40 -7.81 17.60
C TYR A 192 11.59 -6.53 17.88
N PRO A 193 11.86 -5.41 17.17
CA PRO A 193 11.05 -4.20 17.33
C PRO A 193 9.58 -4.48 17.06
N PRO A 194 8.64 -3.73 17.68
CA PRO A 194 7.21 -3.87 17.42
C PRO A 194 6.95 -3.70 15.92
N LEU A 195 6.23 -4.64 15.29
CA LEU A 195 6.05 -4.66 13.83
C LEU A 195 5.06 -3.60 13.34
N SER A 196 4.32 -3.02 14.29
CA SER A 196 3.49 -1.83 14.15
C SER A 196 4.31 -0.59 13.80
N ALA A 197 5.53 -0.49 14.32
CA ALA A 197 6.49 0.52 13.91
C ALA A 197 7.19 0.05 12.63
N ASN A 198 7.05 0.81 11.54
CA ASN A 198 7.68 0.49 10.25
C ASN A 198 9.18 0.80 10.28
N PHE A 199 9.93 0.10 11.14
CA PHE A 199 11.37 0.19 11.16
C PHE A 199 11.97 -0.48 9.91
N SER A 200 13.08 0.06 9.42
CA SER A 200 13.91 -0.61 8.43
C SER A 200 14.52 -1.89 9.01
N LEU A 201 14.87 -2.83 8.13
CA LEU A 201 15.64 -4.01 8.54
C LEU A 201 16.99 -3.56 9.16
N LEU A 202 17.49 -4.35 10.11
CA LEU A 202 18.83 -4.13 10.67
C LEU A 202 19.88 -4.54 9.65
N PHE A 203 20.64 -3.55 9.19
CA PHE A 203 21.76 -3.74 8.28
C PHE A 203 23.08 -3.53 9.03
N PRO A 204 24.14 -4.31 8.72
CA PRO A 204 25.47 -4.00 9.19
C PRO A 204 25.88 -2.59 8.74
N LEU A 205 26.54 -1.83 9.61
CA LEU A 205 27.10 -0.53 9.25
C LEU A 205 28.37 -0.71 8.40
N GLY A 206 28.17 -1.13 7.16
CA GLY A 206 29.21 -1.27 6.14
C GLY A 206 28.82 -0.45 4.91
N LEU A 207 29.83 0.08 4.21
CA LEU A 207 29.65 1.00 3.08
C LEU A 207 28.74 0.40 2.00
N ASP A 208 28.99 -0.87 1.64
CA ASP A 208 28.16 -1.63 0.68
C ASP A 208 26.73 -1.83 1.18
N SER A 209 26.55 -2.07 2.49
CA SER A 209 25.22 -2.34 3.04
C SER A 209 24.38 -1.07 3.08
N VAL A 210 24.99 0.07 3.44
CA VAL A 210 24.33 1.38 3.42
C VAL A 210 23.96 1.77 2.00
N GLN A 211 24.88 1.66 1.03
CA GLN A 211 24.59 2.02 -0.36
C GLN A 211 23.43 1.21 -0.96
N ASN A 212 23.33 -0.07 -0.63
CA ASN A 212 22.30 -0.94 -1.18
C ASN A 212 20.94 -0.85 -0.48
N ASN A 213 20.90 -0.43 0.79
CA ASN A 213 19.70 -0.56 1.62
C ASN A 213 19.19 0.76 2.22
N ALA A 214 20.02 1.79 2.32
CA ALA A 214 19.59 3.09 2.84
C ALA A 214 18.75 3.84 1.80
N PRO A 215 17.54 4.32 2.15
CA PRO A 215 16.74 5.13 1.24
C PRO A 215 17.43 6.47 0.95
N ALA A 216 17.37 6.92 -0.31
CA ALA A 216 17.91 8.21 -0.78
C ALA A 216 17.09 9.44 -0.36
N SER A 217 16.18 9.30 0.61
CA SER A 217 15.30 10.36 1.11
C SER A 217 15.69 10.73 2.54
N SER A 218 15.66 12.02 2.88
CA SER A 218 15.86 12.49 4.25
C SER A 218 14.91 11.79 5.24
N GLY A 219 15.39 11.50 6.44
CA GLY A 219 14.62 10.84 7.49
C GLY A 219 15.47 10.55 8.73
N VAL A 220 14.82 10.10 9.80
CA VAL A 220 15.49 9.66 11.02
C VAL A 220 15.92 8.21 10.85
N TYR A 221 17.21 7.97 10.96
CA TYR A 221 17.85 6.66 10.89
C TYR A 221 18.23 6.18 12.29
N GLU A 222 17.98 4.90 12.54
CA GLU A 222 18.34 4.22 13.78
C GLU A 222 19.64 3.42 13.57
N PHE A 223 20.65 3.70 14.38
CA PHE A 223 21.93 2.98 14.38
C PHE A 223 22.11 2.25 15.70
N ARG A 224 22.52 0.99 15.65
CA ARG A 224 22.82 0.20 16.85
C ARG A 224 24.31 -0.09 16.95
N LEU A 225 24.92 0.33 18.06
CA LEU A 225 26.31 0.04 18.37
C LEU A 225 26.48 -1.40 18.86
N ARG A 226 27.59 -2.02 18.45
CA ARG A 226 27.95 -3.36 18.93
C ARG A 226 28.69 -3.22 20.25
N GLY A 227 28.04 -3.59 21.35
CA GLY A 227 28.68 -3.75 22.67
C GLY A 227 28.78 -2.50 23.54
N ASN A 228 28.73 -1.30 22.97
CA ASN A 228 28.80 -0.06 23.75
C ASN A 228 27.40 0.56 23.92
N GLU A 229 27.03 0.84 25.18
CA GLU A 229 25.85 1.62 25.52
C GLU A 229 26.22 3.09 25.68
N ILE A 230 25.35 3.97 25.23
CA ILE A 230 25.45 5.42 25.38
C ILE A 230 24.50 5.84 26.49
N GLU A 231 24.96 6.73 27.35
CA GLU A 231 24.16 7.31 28.42
C GLU A 231 23.33 8.48 27.87
N TYR A 232 22.01 8.34 27.94
CA TYR A 232 21.04 9.40 27.63
C TYR A 232 20.33 9.84 28.92
N PRO A 233 19.68 11.02 28.93
CA PRO A 233 18.97 11.51 30.11
C PRO A 233 17.95 10.54 30.72
N ASN A 234 17.37 9.67 29.89
CA ASN A 234 16.34 8.70 30.29
C ASN A 234 16.86 7.26 30.43
N GLY A 235 18.18 7.06 30.40
CA GLY A 235 18.80 5.74 30.58
C GLY A 235 19.87 5.42 29.54
N ARG A 236 20.45 4.21 29.67
CA ARG A 236 21.50 3.73 28.77
C ARG A 236 20.91 2.94 27.61
N THR A 237 21.31 3.26 26.39
CA THR A 237 20.92 2.51 25.20
C THR A 237 22.07 2.43 24.20
N ASN A 238 22.15 1.34 23.46
CA ASN A 238 23.12 1.16 22.36
C ASN A 238 22.59 1.70 21.03
N VAL A 239 21.52 2.51 21.07
CA VAL A 239 20.84 3.04 19.89
C VAL A 239 21.11 4.53 19.74
N ILE A 240 21.43 4.96 18.52
CA ILE A 240 21.59 6.36 18.12
C ILE A 240 20.56 6.66 17.03
N TYR A 241 19.91 7.81 17.17
CA TYR A 241 19.03 8.36 16.13
C TYR A 241 19.75 9.50 15.43
N ILE A 242 19.85 9.46 14.10
CA ILE A 242 20.41 10.55 13.27
C ILE A 242 19.31 10.95 12.28
N GLY A 243 18.90 12.21 12.30
CA GLY A 243 17.88 12.78 11.41
C GLY A 243 18.40 13.92 10.58
#